data_AF-A0ABD1QU06-F1
#
_entry.id   AF-A0ABD1QU06-F1
#
_cell.length_a   1.000
_cell.length_b   1.000
_cell.length_c   1.000
_cell.angle_alpha   90.00
_cell.angle_beta   90.00
_cell.angle_gamma   90.00
#
_symmetry.space_group_name_H-M   'P 1'
#
loop_
_entity.id
_entity.type
_entity.pdbx_description
1 polymer ?
#
loop_
_entity_poly.entity_id
_entity_poly.type
_entity_poly.pdbx_seq_one_letter_code
_entity_poly.pdbx_strand_id
1 'polypeptide(L)'
;MPMMRYEIRNEYSLADPEVYRAAEKDDPDALLEGVAMAGLVGVLRQLGDLAEFAAEIFHALHEEVMTTASRGHSLMIRVKQLEAEVPFVERAFLSRTDHSSFFYNAGWISLPSFHC
;
A
#
# COMPACT_ATOMS: atom_id res chain seq x y z
N MET A 1 -2.73 0.37 -8.11
CA MET A 1 -3.53 -0.86 -7.92
C MET A 1 -4.90 -0.65 -8.53
N PRO A 2 -5.43 -1.57 -9.34
CA PRO A 2 -6.81 -1.45 -9.79
C PRO A 2 -7.70 -1.67 -8.57
N MET A 3 -8.38 -0.63 -8.11
CA MET A 3 -9.41 -0.78 -7.08
C MET A 3 -10.49 -1.67 -7.68
N MET A 4 -10.53 -2.94 -7.28
CA MET A 4 -11.65 -3.80 -7.62
C MET A 4 -12.90 -3.15 -7.06
N ARG A 5 -13.90 -2.95 -7.92
CA ARG A 5 -15.21 -2.47 -7.51
C ARG A 5 -15.82 -3.53 -6.60
N TYR A 6 -15.92 -3.22 -5.30
CA TYR A 6 -16.64 -4.07 -4.36
C TYR A 6 -18.15 -3.92 -4.64
N GLU A 7 -18.80 -4.99 -5.11
CA GLU A 7 -20.26 -5.00 -5.23
C GLU A 7 -20.88 -5.29 -3.86
N ILE A 8 -21.49 -4.27 -3.26
CA ILE A 8 -22.23 -4.41 -2.01
C ILE A 8 -23.47 -5.26 -2.28
N ARG A 9 -23.50 -6.46 -1.70
CA ARG A 9 -24.65 -7.38 -1.79
C ARG A 9 -25.79 -6.89 -0.89
N ASN A 10 -27.04 -7.09 -1.30
CA ASN A 10 -28.22 -6.71 -0.52
C ASN A 10 -28.28 -7.49 0.82
N GLU A 11 -28.50 -6.80 1.94
CA GLU A 11 -28.59 -7.38 3.31
C GLU A 11 -29.61 -8.51 3.40
N TYR A 12 -30.77 -8.36 2.76
CA TYR A 12 -31.84 -9.36 2.75
C TYR A 12 -31.52 -10.61 1.93
N SER A 13 -30.57 -10.53 0.98
CA SER A 13 -30.08 -11.70 0.24
C SER A 13 -28.86 -12.37 0.89
N LEU A 14 -28.28 -11.73 1.91
CA LEU A 14 -27.19 -12.26 2.72
C LEU A 14 -27.68 -13.00 3.97
N ALA A 15 -28.89 -12.68 4.42
CA ALA A 15 -29.60 -13.43 5.44
C ALA A 15 -30.10 -14.77 4.90
N ASP A 16 -30.09 -15.82 5.74
CA ASP A 16 -30.68 -17.11 5.38
C ASP A 16 -32.21 -16.94 5.19
N PRO A 17 -32.75 -17.24 3.99
CA PRO A 17 -34.18 -17.13 3.73
C PRO A 17 -35.06 -17.98 4.64
N GLU A 18 -34.51 -19.02 5.28
CA GLU A 18 -35.22 -19.88 6.20
C GLU A 18 -35.62 -19.15 7.49
N VAL A 19 -34.87 -18.10 7.88
CA VAL A 19 -35.07 -17.35 9.13
C VAL A 19 -36.43 -16.65 9.18
N TYR A 20 -36.93 -16.16 8.04
CA TYR A 20 -38.28 -15.58 7.97
C TYR A 20 -39.34 -16.59 7.48
N ARG A 21 -38.95 -17.67 6.76
CA ARG A 21 -39.90 -18.71 6.33
C ARG A 21 -40.36 -19.63 7.45
N ALA A 22 -39.56 -19.74 8.51
CA ALA A 22 -39.91 -20.49 9.71
C ALA A 22 -40.98 -19.78 10.56
N ALA A 23 -41.23 -18.48 10.32
CA ALA A 23 -42.29 -17.74 10.99
C ALA A 23 -43.68 -18.17 10.49
N GLU A 24 -44.61 -18.33 11.43
CA GLU A 24 -46.01 -18.65 11.12
C GLU A 24 -46.65 -17.48 10.37
N LYS A 25 -47.08 -17.71 9.12
CA LYS A 25 -47.52 -16.65 8.21
C LYS A 25 -48.82 -15.95 8.61
N ASP A 26 -49.59 -16.57 9.48
CA ASP A 26 -50.84 -16.03 10.00
C ASP A 26 -50.63 -15.24 11.31
N ASP A 27 -49.39 -15.22 11.84
CA ASP A 27 -48.98 -14.40 12.97
C ASP A 27 -48.11 -13.21 12.50
N PRO A 28 -48.66 -11.98 12.46
CA PRO A 28 -47.94 -10.81 12.00
C PRO A 28 -46.72 -10.46 12.88
N ASP A 29 -46.75 -10.81 14.18
CA ASP A 29 -45.64 -10.51 15.09
C ASP A 29 -44.46 -11.46 14.83
N ALA A 30 -44.74 -12.76 14.65
CA ALA A 30 -43.71 -13.73 14.26
C ALA A 30 -43.05 -13.40 12.92
N LEU A 31 -43.83 -12.89 11.95
CA LEU A 31 -43.30 -12.43 10.66
C LEU A 31 -42.36 -11.22 10.81
N LEU A 32 -42.75 -10.22 11.60
CA LEU A 32 -41.92 -9.03 11.84
C LEU A 32 -40.61 -9.38 12.56
N GLU A 33 -40.65 -10.30 13.52
CA GLU A 33 -39.46 -10.79 14.22
C GLU A 33 -38.50 -11.51 13.26
N GLY A 34 -39.01 -12.39 12.40
CA GLY A 34 -38.20 -13.09 11.39
C GLY A 34 -37.52 -12.13 10.40
N VAL A 35 -38.23 -11.09 9.95
CA VAL A 35 -37.67 -10.05 9.06
C VAL A 35 -36.60 -9.23 9.78
N ALA A 36 -36.83 -8.84 11.03
CA ALA A 36 -35.86 -8.08 11.83
C ALA A 36 -34.58 -8.89 12.07
N MET A 37 -34.71 -10.18 12.41
CA MET A 37 -33.58 -11.08 12.60
C MET A 37 -32.79 -11.30 11.31
N ALA A 38 -33.47 -11.52 10.19
CA ALA A 38 -32.83 -11.62 8.88
C ALA A 38 -32.06 -10.34 8.53
N GLY A 39 -32.68 -9.17 8.71
CA GLY A 39 -32.03 -7.88 8.47
C GLY A 39 -30.76 -7.68 9.32
N LEU A 40 -30.83 -7.98 10.61
CA LEU A 40 -29.69 -7.87 11.52
C LEU A 40 -28.53 -8.79 11.10
N VAL A 41 -28.82 -10.05 10.76
CA VAL A 41 -27.80 -11.00 10.29
C VAL A 41 -27.17 -10.54 8.97
N GLY A 42 -27.97 -9.99 8.05
CA GLY A 42 -27.51 -9.40 6.80
C GLY A 42 -26.51 -8.26 7.02
N VAL A 43 -26.84 -7.33 7.91
CA VAL A 43 -25.95 -6.22 8.30
C VAL A 43 -24.65 -6.72 8.93
N LEU A 44 -24.73 -7.67 9.87
CA LEU A 44 -23.53 -8.23 10.51
C LEU A 44 -22.59 -8.89 9.48
N ARG A 45 -23.15 -9.55 8.47
CA ARG A 45 -22.36 -10.16 7.39
C ARG A 45 -21.70 -9.12 6.51
N GLN A 46 -22.41 -8.06 6.13
CA GLN A 46 -21.81 -6.94 5.40
C GLN A 46 -20.68 -6.25 6.18
N LEU A 47 -20.83 -6.14 7.51
CA LEU A 47 -19.75 -5.60 8.36
C LEU A 47 -18.53 -6.53 8.38
N GLY A 48 -18.74 -7.85 8.36
CA GLY A 48 -17.65 -8.83 8.20
C GLY A 48 -16.92 -8.69 6.87
N ASP A 49 -17.68 -8.66 5.78
CA ASP A 49 -17.19 -8.42 4.42
C ASP A 49 -16.40 -7.09 4.31
N LEU A 50 -16.91 -6.01 4.92
CA LEU A 50 -16.24 -4.71 4.97
C LEU A 50 -14.94 -4.77 5.79
N ALA A 51 -14.93 -5.50 6.90
CA ALA A 51 -13.75 -5.67 7.73
C ALA A 51 -12.64 -6.44 7.00
N GLU A 52 -13.00 -7.48 6.24
CA GLU A 52 -12.06 -8.22 5.38
C GLU A 52 -11.47 -7.30 4.30
N PHE A 53 -12.31 -6.55 3.59
CA PHE A 53 -11.85 -5.58 2.60
C PHE A 53 -10.91 -4.51 3.20
N ALA A 54 -11.24 -3.97 4.37
CA ALA A 54 -10.39 -3.02 5.06
C ALA A 54 -9.04 -3.65 5.45
N ALA A 55 -9.04 -4.89 5.92
CA ALA A 55 -7.82 -5.62 6.27
C ALA A 55 -6.90 -5.80 5.06
N GLU A 56 -7.45 -6.14 3.88
CA GLU A 56 -6.68 -6.24 2.63
C GLU A 56 -6.01 -4.92 2.25
N ILE A 57 -6.76 -3.81 2.27
CA ILE A 57 -6.22 -2.48 1.95
C ILE A 57 -5.10 -2.09 2.92
N PHE A 58 -5.37 -2.20 4.23
CA PHE A 58 -4.40 -1.79 5.24
C PHE A 58 -3.16 -2.68 5.26
N HIS A 59 -3.30 -3.98 4.97
CA HIS A 59 -2.15 -4.87 4.84
C HIS A 59 -1.27 -4.48 3.66
N ALA A 60 -1.86 -4.28 2.47
CA ALA A 60 -1.10 -3.86 1.29
C ALA A 60 -0.38 -2.52 1.50
N LEU A 61 -1.07 -1.55 2.11
CA LEU A 61 -0.49 -0.25 2.44
C LEU A 61 0.63 -0.38 3.48
N HIS A 62 0.48 -1.26 4.48
CA HIS A 62 1.50 -1.51 5.48
C HIS A 62 2.80 -2.04 4.87
N GLU A 63 2.71 -3.01 3.96
CA GLU A 63 3.87 -3.57 3.26
C GLU A 63 4.62 -2.51 2.44
N GLU A 64 3.89 -1.64 1.73
CA GLU A 64 4.48 -0.56 0.94
C GLU A 64 5.16 0.49 1.84
N VAL A 65 4.51 0.86 2.95
CA VAL A 65 5.05 1.80 3.94
C VAL A 65 6.32 1.24 4.57
N MET A 66 6.32 -0.02 5.01
CA MET A 66 7.49 -0.65 5.63
C MET A 66 8.66 -0.79 4.66
N THR A 67 8.38 -1.19 3.42
CA THR A 67 9.40 -1.26 2.35
C THR A 67 10.01 0.13 2.09
N THR A 68 9.17 1.16 2.01
CA THR A 68 9.62 2.53 1.76
C THR A 68 10.43 3.08 2.95
N ALA A 69 9.98 2.83 4.18
CA ALA A 69 10.68 3.26 5.39
C ALA A 69 12.06 2.61 5.51
N SER A 70 12.18 1.30 5.26
CA SER A 70 13.45 0.58 5.27
C SER A 70 14.45 1.14 4.25
N ARG A 71 13.98 1.42 3.03
CA ARG A 71 14.77 2.07 1.98
C ARG A 71 15.19 3.48 2.37
N GLY A 72 14.27 4.27 2.93
CA GLY A 72 14.54 5.62 3.42
C GLY A 72 15.59 5.63 4.53
N HIS A 73 15.50 4.69 5.47
CA HIS A 73 16.48 4.52 6.54
C HIS A 73 17.88 4.19 5.98
N SER A 74 17.95 3.26 5.03
CA SER A 74 19.20 2.88 4.37
C SER A 74 19.84 4.06 3.60
N LEU A 75 19.02 4.86 2.90
CA LEU A 75 19.49 6.07 2.23
C LEU A 75 20.01 7.10 3.24
N MET A 76 19.31 7.30 4.34
CA MET A 76 19.72 8.25 5.39
C MET A 76 21.08 7.88 5.98
N ILE A 77 21.34 6.59 6.25
CA ILE A 77 22.66 6.13 6.72
C ILE A 77 23.75 6.49 5.72
N ARG A 78 23.51 6.22 4.42
CA ARG A 78 24.48 6.49 3.36
C ARG A 78 24.72 7.99 3.15
N VAL A 79 23.68 8.80 3.27
CA VAL A 79 23.80 10.27 3.21
C VAL A 79 24.69 10.77 4.34
N LYS A 80 24.47 10.32 5.58
CA LYS A 80 25.34 10.69 6.72
C LYS A 80 26.79 10.27 6.52
N GLN A 81 27.01 9.09 5.93
CA GLN A 81 28.37 8.64 5.59
C GLN A 81 29.01 9.57 4.56
N LEU A 82 28.31 9.89 3.47
CA LEU A 82 28.80 10.81 2.45
C LEU A 82 29.08 12.20 3.02
N GLU A 83 28.18 12.74 3.85
CA GLU A 83 28.37 14.03 4.53
C GLU A 83 29.66 14.05 5.38
N ALA A 84 30.02 12.93 6.01
CA ALA A 84 31.26 12.81 6.77
C ALA A 84 32.52 12.70 5.88
N GLU A 85 32.40 12.14 4.67
CA GLU A 85 33.49 11.96 3.72
C GLU A 85 33.79 13.24 2.90
N VAL A 86 32.78 14.08 2.65
CA VAL A 86 32.91 15.32 1.85
C VAL A 86 34.06 16.23 2.32
N PRO A 87 34.22 16.55 3.62
CA PRO A 87 35.31 17.41 4.07
C PRO A 87 36.71 16.85 3.79
N PHE A 88 36.86 15.53 3.76
CA PHE A 88 38.13 14.89 3.42
C PHE A 88 38.43 15.05 1.93
N VAL A 89 37.42 14.81 1.08
CA VAL A 89 37.52 14.99 -0.38
C VAL A 89 37.85 16.45 -0.71
N GLU A 90 37.15 17.42 -0.12
CA GLU A 90 37.41 18.85 -0.31
C GLU A 90 38.85 19.22 0.03
N ARG A 91 39.37 18.78 1.18
CA ARG A 91 40.76 19.03 1.57
C ARG A 91 41.76 18.39 0.61
N ALA A 92 41.51 17.15 0.17
CA ALA A 92 42.37 16.46 -0.78
C ALA A 92 42.45 17.23 -2.11
N PHE A 93 41.31 17.73 -2.62
CA PHE A 93 41.27 18.58 -3.81
C PHE A 93 41.98 19.92 -3.61
N LEU A 94 41.75 20.62 -2.49
CA LEU A 94 42.35 21.92 -2.21
C LEU A 94 43.87 21.85 -1.95
N SER A 95 44.35 20.74 -1.40
CA SER A 95 45.79 20.51 -1.14
C SER A 95 46.58 20.16 -2.41
N ARG A 96 45.91 19.88 -3.53
CA ARG A 96 46.55 19.54 -4.81
C ARG A 96 46.98 20.83 -5.52
N THR A 97 48.28 21.11 -5.54
CA THR A 97 48.89 22.32 -6.11
C THR A 97 49.18 22.24 -7.61
N ASP A 98 49.11 21.06 -8.23
CA ASP A 98 49.27 20.89 -9.68
C ASP A 98 47.89 20.85 -10.37
N HIS A 99 47.43 22.01 -10.84
CA HIS A 99 46.16 22.19 -11.54
C HIS A 99 46.22 21.84 -13.05
N SER A 100 47.35 21.32 -13.53
CA SER A 100 47.58 21.02 -14.96
C SER A 100 46.75 19.86 -15.51
N SER A 101 46.18 19.01 -14.65
CA SER A 101 45.36 17.86 -15.07
C SER A 101 43.85 18.13 -15.14
N PHE A 102 43.39 19.35 -14.82
CA PHE A 102 41.95 19.68 -14.78
C PHE A 102 41.38 20.15 -16.13
N PHE A 103 42.23 20.48 -17.11
CA PHE A 103 41.80 20.93 -18.43
C PHE A 103 42.04 19.85 -19.48
N TYR A 104 41.11 18.89 -19.60
CA TYR A 104 40.44 18.45 -20.85
C TYR A 104 39.77 17.09 -20.64
N ASN A 105 38.52 17.11 -20.16
CA ASN A 105 37.51 16.13 -20.58
C ASN A 105 36.15 16.83 -20.56
N ALA A 106 36.07 17.95 -21.28
CA ALA A 106 34.80 18.47 -21.74
C ALA A 106 34.27 17.46 -22.78
N GLY A 107 33.40 16.56 -22.32
CA GLY A 107 32.45 15.85 -23.16
C GLY A 107 32.89 14.52 -23.74
N TRP A 108 33.09 13.48 -22.91
CA TRP A 108 32.88 12.09 -23.35
C TRP A 108 31.62 11.54 -22.70
N ILE A 109 30.48 11.86 -23.31
CA ILE A 109 29.28 11.03 -23.23
C ILE A 109 29.67 9.70 -23.89
N SER A 110 29.84 8.65 -23.10
CA SER A 110 30.05 7.30 -23.62
C SER A 110 28.75 6.78 -24.20
N LEU A 111 28.52 7.01 -25.50
CA LEU A 111 27.60 6.22 -26.29
C LEU A 111 28.28 4.88 -26.60
N PRO A 112 27.67 3.72 -26.27
CA PRO A 112 28.22 2.45 -26.68
C PRO A 112 27.86 2.25 -28.16
N SER A 113 28.87 2.19 -29.04
CA SER A 113 28.67 1.85 -30.45
C SER A 113 29.51 0.64 -30.81
N PHE A 114 28.77 -0.46 -30.91
CA PHE A 114 28.96 -1.68 -31.69
C PHE A 114 30.07 -1.71 -32.76
N HIS A 115 30.81 -2.82 -32.75
CA HIS A 115 31.32 -3.63 -33.87
C HIS A 115 31.69 -2.95 -35.21
N CYS A 116 32.96 -3.07 -35.58
CA CYS A 116 33.45 -3.96 -36.65
C CYS A 116 34.92 -4.28 -36.41
#